data_AF-A0A2A5ANY0-F1
#
_entry.id   AF-A0A2A5ANY0-F1
#
_cell.length_a   1.000
_cell.length_b   1.000
_cell.length_c   1.000
_cell.angle_alpha   90.00
_cell.angle_beta   90.00
_cell.angle_gamma   90.00
#
_symmetry.space_group_name_H-M   'P 1'
#
loop_
_entity.id
_entity.type
_entity.pdbx_description
1 polymer ?
#
loop_
_entity_poly.entity_id
_entity_poly.type
_entity_poly.pdbx_seq_one_letter_code
_entity_poly.pdbx_strand_id
1 'polypeptide(L)'
;MEFRNAIHRAWTQHLEISDTIRLYDECLNKVINNTPDCQKLMSLKGVGIINAINLYNMLACSNDCVFNNARDAAACIGLTPIQHSSGGKTKLGSIGNNR
;
A
#
# COMPACT_ATOMS: atom_id res chain seq x y z
N MET A 1 17.51 -13.17 -36.60
CA MET A 1 18.25 -13.41 -35.34
C MET A 1 17.87 -12.40 -34.28
N GLU A 2 17.84 -11.10 -34.63
CA GLU A 2 17.45 -9.98 -33.74
C GLU A 2 16.14 -10.16 -32.95
N PHE A 3 15.05 -10.62 -33.57
CA PHE A 3 13.78 -10.78 -32.87
C PHE A 3 13.82 -11.86 -31.77
N ARG A 4 14.57 -12.94 -31.99
CA ARG A 4 14.79 -13.98 -30.96
C ARG A 4 15.57 -13.41 -29.78
N ASN A 5 16.59 -12.59 -30.05
CA ASN A 5 17.37 -11.92 -29.01
C ASN A 5 16.51 -10.95 -28.19
N ALA A 6 15.61 -10.20 -28.85
CA ALA A 6 14.67 -9.29 -28.18
C ALA A 6 13.71 -10.03 -27.24
N ILE A 7 13.11 -11.13 -27.68
CA ILE A 7 12.23 -11.96 -26.83
C ILE A 7 13.02 -12.56 -25.67
N HIS A 8 14.22 -13.09 -25.92
CA HIS A 8 15.05 -13.65 -24.87
C HIS A 8 15.41 -12.59 -23.82
N ARG A 9 15.73 -11.35 -24.24
CA ARG A 9 15.99 -10.24 -23.32
C ARG A 9 14.77 -9.90 -22.47
N ALA A 10 13.59 -9.80 -23.07
CA ALA A 10 12.35 -9.51 -22.35
C ALA A 10 12.03 -10.62 -21.33
N TRP A 11 12.24 -11.89 -21.69
CA TRP A 11 12.08 -13.02 -20.79
C TRP A 11 13.03 -12.95 -19.59
N THR A 12 14.32 -12.71 -19.83
CA THR A 12 15.31 -12.58 -18.74
C THR A 12 14.96 -11.42 -17.81
N GLN A 13 14.58 -10.27 -18.37
CA GLN A 13 14.14 -9.11 -17.56
C GLN A 13 12.90 -9.43 -16.72
N HIS A 14 11.93 -10.15 -17.28
CA HIS A 14 10.75 -10.57 -16.54
C HIS A 14 11.13 -11.46 -15.35
N LEU A 15 12.04 -12.42 -15.54
CA LEU A 15 12.54 -13.25 -14.45
C LEU A 15 13.25 -12.42 -13.36
N GLU A 16 14.15 -11.51 -13.75
CA GLU A 16 14.87 -10.63 -12.82
C GLU A 16 13.90 -9.76 -12.00
N ILE A 17 12.87 -9.21 -12.64
CA ILE A 17 11.84 -8.41 -11.95
C ILE A 17 11.04 -9.29 -10.98
N SER A 18 10.67 -10.51 -11.38
CA SER A 18 9.94 -11.44 -10.52
C SER A 18 10.76 -11.79 -9.27
N ASP A 19 12.05 -12.06 -9.41
CA ASP A 19 12.94 -12.35 -8.29
C ASP A 19 13.12 -11.12 -7.38
N THR A 20 13.21 -9.93 -7.98
CA THR A 20 13.31 -8.66 -7.25
C THR A 20 12.05 -8.40 -6.41
N ILE A 21 10.86 -8.64 -6.97
CA ILE A 21 9.59 -8.50 -6.24
C ILE A 21 9.58 -9.44 -5.03
N ARG A 22 9.96 -10.71 -5.22
CA ARG A 22 10.03 -11.68 -4.13
C ARG A 22 10.99 -11.24 -3.02
N LEU A 23 12.16 -10.72 -3.38
CA LEU A 23 13.12 -10.19 -2.41
C LEU A 23 12.50 -9.04 -1.60
N TYR A 24 11.78 -8.13 -2.25
CA TYR A 24 11.08 -7.05 -1.55
C TYR A 24 9.97 -7.56 -0.63
N ASP A 25 9.19 -8.56 -1.05
CA ASP A 25 8.19 -9.19 -0.19
C ASP A 25 8.84 -9.80 1.06
N GLU A 26 9.97 -10.49 0.91
CA GLU A 26 10.72 -11.05 2.04
C GLU A 26 11.24 -9.96 3.00
N CYS A 27 11.76 -8.85 2.45
CA CYS A 27 12.19 -7.70 3.24
C CYS A 27 11.03 -7.06 4.02
N LEU A 28 9.89 -6.84 3.37
CA LEU A 28 8.71 -6.25 3.99
C LEU A 28 8.17 -7.15 5.11
N ASN A 29 8.15 -8.47 4.92
CA ASN A 29 7.76 -9.43 5.95
C ASN A 29 8.70 -9.37 7.17
N LYS A 30 10.01 -9.26 6.95
CA LYS A 30 10.98 -9.10 8.05
C LYS A 30 10.73 -7.82 8.84
N VAL A 31 10.43 -6.71 8.17
CA VAL A 31 10.11 -5.44 8.84
C VAL A 31 8.88 -5.61 9.74
N ILE A 32 7.79 -6.18 9.24
CA ILE A 32 6.57 -6.36 10.04
C ILE A 32 6.78 -7.29 11.23
N ASN A 33 7.52 -8.38 11.05
CA ASN A 33 7.80 -9.31 12.15
C ASN A 33 8.56 -8.64 13.30
N ASN A 34 9.32 -7.58 13.01
CA ASN A 34 10.10 -6.83 13.98
C ASN A 34 9.40 -5.55 14.47
N THR A 35 8.25 -5.17 13.92
CA THR A 35 7.55 -3.93 14.26
C THR A 35 6.12 -4.22 14.74
N PRO A 36 5.89 -4.36 16.08
CA PRO A 36 4.58 -4.69 16.63
C PRO A 36 3.45 -3.72 16.24
N ASP A 37 3.75 -2.43 16.06
CA ASP A 37 2.75 -1.46 15.65
C ASP A 37 2.30 -1.66 14.19
N CYS A 38 3.19 -2.08 13.29
CA CYS A 38 2.81 -2.50 11.93
C CYS A 38 1.88 -3.72 11.97
N GLN A 39 2.12 -4.68 12.87
CA GLN A 39 1.25 -5.84 13.05
C GLN A 39 -0.15 -5.43 13.53
N LYS A 40 -0.23 -4.48 14.48
CA LYS A 40 -1.51 -3.90 14.91
C LYS A 40 -2.22 -3.22 13.75
N LEU A 41 -1.52 -2.43 12.94
CA LEU A 41 -2.11 -1.78 11.77
C LEU A 41 -2.62 -2.80 10.74
N MET A 42 -1.92 -3.90 10.52
CA MET A 42 -2.37 -4.98 9.63
C MET A 42 -3.60 -5.75 10.13
N SER A 43 -3.90 -5.71 11.44
CA SER A 43 -5.13 -6.30 11.97
C SER A 43 -6.41 -5.58 11.48
N LEU A 44 -6.26 -4.35 10.95
CA LEU A 44 -7.35 -3.59 10.36
C LEU A 44 -7.73 -4.16 8.99
N LYS A 45 -9.03 -4.43 8.79
CA LYS A 45 -9.55 -4.91 7.51
C LYS A 45 -9.18 -3.95 6.38
N GLY A 46 -8.54 -4.48 5.34
CA GLY A 46 -8.11 -3.71 4.16
C GLY A 46 -6.71 -3.11 4.26
N VAL A 47 -6.04 -3.20 5.42
CA VAL A 47 -4.65 -2.75 5.57
C VAL A 47 -3.69 -3.89 5.27
N GLY A 48 -3.00 -3.78 4.13
CA GLY A 48 -1.91 -4.70 3.76
C GLY A 48 -0.55 -4.23 4.29
N ILE A 49 0.46 -5.07 4.10
CA ILE A 49 1.85 -4.87 4.54
C ILE A 49 2.39 -3.47 4.20
N ILE A 50 2.30 -3.08 2.93
CA ILE A 50 2.82 -1.80 2.44
C ILE A 50 2.12 -0.62 3.14
N ASN A 51 0.79 -0.69 3.26
CA ASN A 51 0.00 0.38 3.90
C ASN A 51 0.28 0.47 5.41
N ALA A 52 0.49 -0.67 6.08
CA ALA A 52 0.84 -0.69 7.50
C ALA A 52 2.21 -0.03 7.75
N ILE A 53 3.22 -0.39 6.96
CA ILE A 53 4.57 0.22 7.05
C ILE A 53 4.51 1.72 6.72
N ASN A 54 3.78 2.10 5.67
CA ASN A 54 3.63 3.49 5.28
C ASN A 54 2.97 4.33 6.39
N LEU A 55 1.86 3.84 6.97
CA LEU A 55 1.21 4.51 8.11
C LEU A 55 2.12 4.59 9.32
N TYR A 56 2.84 3.52 9.66
CA TYR A 56 3.79 3.54 10.77
C TYR A 56 4.85 4.63 10.57
N ASN A 57 5.43 4.74 9.38
CA ASN A 57 6.41 5.77 9.08
C ASN A 57 5.82 7.20 9.19
N MET A 58 4.59 7.40 8.70
CA MET A 58 3.93 8.72 8.69
C MET A 58 3.31 9.13 10.04
N LEU A 59 3.05 8.17 10.93
CA LEU A 59 2.40 8.44 12.23
C LEU A 59 3.38 8.37 13.40
N ALA A 60 4.37 7.48 13.35
CA ALA A 60 5.24 7.18 14.47
C ALA A 60 6.70 7.63 14.27
N CYS A 61 7.18 7.73 13.02
CA CYS A 61 8.57 8.08 12.73
C CYS A 61 8.77 9.54 12.29
N SER A 62 7.71 10.26 11.91
CA SER A 62 7.80 11.66 11.53
C SER A 62 7.76 12.57 12.76
N ASN A 63 8.60 13.61 12.76
CA ASN A 63 8.62 14.61 13.83
C ASN A 63 7.40 15.54 13.80
N ASP A 64 6.75 15.65 12.64
CA ASP A 64 5.54 16.44 12.43
C ASP A 64 4.34 15.52 12.16
N CYS A 65 3.16 15.95 12.58
CA CYS A 65 1.90 15.28 12.23
C CYS A 65 1.65 15.41 10.72
N VAL A 66 1.85 14.31 9.97
CA VAL A 66 1.60 14.25 8.52
C VAL A 66 0.12 14.44 8.19
N PHE A 67 -0.78 14.08 9.12
CA PHE A 67 -2.23 14.13 8.92
C PHE A 67 -2.89 15.06 9.94
N ASN A 68 -3.85 15.87 9.48
CA ASN A 68 -4.59 16.78 10.38
C ASN A 68 -5.69 16.04 11.16
N ASN A 69 -6.18 14.92 10.62
CA ASN A 69 -7.24 14.12 11.23
C ASN A 69 -7.17 12.67 10.75
N ALA A 70 -7.92 11.78 11.40
CA ALA A 70 -7.94 10.36 11.07
C ALA A 70 -8.50 10.04 9.66
N ARG A 71 -9.35 10.91 9.10
CA ARG A 71 -9.89 10.76 7.74
C ARG A 71 -8.81 10.98 6.69
N ASP A 72 -7.90 11.93 6.90
CA ASP A 72 -6.76 12.17 6.00
C ASP A 72 -5.83 10.94 5.96
N ALA A 73 -5.55 10.35 7.12
CA ALA A 73 -4.76 9.12 7.22
C ALA A 73 -5.45 7.94 6.52
N ALA A 74 -6.77 7.77 6.71
CA ALA A 74 -7.54 6.74 6.01
C ALA A 74 -7.55 6.96 4.49
N ALA A 75 -7.59 8.21 4.03
CA ALA A 75 -7.58 8.54 2.60
C ALA A 75 -6.26 8.13 1.95
N CYS A 76 -5.15 8.37 2.65
CA CYS A 76 -3.79 8.04 2.19
C CYS A 76 -3.63 6.56 1.85
N ILE A 77 -4.31 5.67 2.58
CA ILE A 77 -4.27 4.22 2.33
C ILE A 77 -5.51 3.69 1.58
N GLY A 78 -6.34 4.58 1.05
CA GLY A 78 -7.52 4.21 0.26
C GLY A 78 -8.69 3.63 1.06
N LEU A 79 -8.76 3.88 2.37
CA LEU A 79 -9.81 3.38 3.27
C LEU A 79 -10.86 4.43 3.66
N THR A 80 -10.97 5.53 2.91
CA THR A 80 -12.11 6.45 3.06
C THR A 80 -13.35 5.95 2.33
N PRO A 81 -14.55 6.12 2.91
CA PRO A 81 -15.79 5.88 2.18
C PRO A 81 -15.86 6.72 0.90
N ILE A 82 -16.38 6.13 -0.17
CA ILE A 82 -16.59 6.84 -1.44
C ILE A 82 -17.52 8.03 -1.18
N GLN A 83 -17.10 9.23 -1.54
CA GLN A 83 -17.94 10.42 -1.38
C GLN A 83 -18.63 10.75 -2.70
N HIS A 84 -19.96 10.67 -2.71
CA HIS A 84 -20.77 11.19 -3.80
C HIS A 84 -21.41 12.51 -3.36
N SER A 85 -21.28 13.55 -4.19
CA SER A 85 -21.98 14.82 -4.00
C SER A 85 -22.90 15.04 -5.19
N SER A 86 -24.20 15.21 -4.93
CA SER A 86 -25.19 15.58 -5.94
C SER A 86 -26.00 16.75 -5.40
N GLY A 87 -26.02 17.87 -6.11
CA GLY A 87 -26.82 19.05 -5.74
C GLY A 87 -26.44 19.67 -4.38
N GLY A 88 -25.16 19.68 -4.02
CA GLY A 88 -24.66 20.32 -2.79
C GLY A 88 -24.85 19.51 -1.51
N LYS A 89 -25.41 18.29 -1.58
CA LYS A 89 -25.51 17.37 -0.44
C LYS A 89 -24.41 16.30 -0.53
N THR A 90 -23.56 16.25 0.49
CA THR A 90 -22.56 15.19 0.64
C THR A 90 -23.21 13.93 1.17
N LYS A 91 -23.08 12.81 0.44
CA LYS A 91 -23.41 11.47 0.93
C LYS A 91 -22.15 10.62 0.97
N LEU A 92 -21.89 10.01 2.12
CA LEU A 92 -20.83 9.00 2.28
C LEU A 92 -21.38 7.64 1.85
N GLY A 93 -20.67 6.97 0.95
CA GLY A 93 -20.93 5.61 0.48
C GLY A 93 -20.25 4.56 1.35
N SER A 94 -20.02 3.38 0.80
CA SER A 94 -19.21 2.34 1.44
C SER A 94 -17.72 2.59 1.25
N ILE A 95 -16.89 1.99 2.11
CA ILE A 95 -15.46 1.82 1.82
C ILE A 95 -15.36 0.83 0.66
N GLY A 96 -14.68 1.21 -0.41
CA GLY A 96 -14.52 0.34 -1.58
C GLY A 96 -13.85 -0.98 -1.16
N ASN A 97 -14.54 -2.11 -1.36
CA ASN A 97 -14.02 -3.43 -1.03
C ASN A 97 -13.31 -4.05 -2.27
N ASN A 98 -12.63 -3.24 -3.08
CA ASN A 98 -11.90 -3.69 -4.27
C ASN A 98 -10.55 -4.27 -3.86
N ARG A 99 -10.55 -5.52 -3.41
CA ARG A 99 -9.46 -6.48 -3.54
C ARG A 99 -10.05 -7.87 -3.74
#